data_AF-A0A958TEA3-F1
#
_entry.id   AF-A0A958TEA3-F1
#
_cell.length_a   1.000
_cell.length_b   1.000
_cell.length_c   1.000
_cell.angle_alpha   90.00
_cell.angle_beta   90.00
_cell.angle_gamma   90.00
#
_symmetry.space_group_name_H-M   'P 1'
#
loop_
_entity.id
_entity.type
_entity.pdbx_description
1 polymer ?
#
loop_
_entity_poly.entity_id
_entity_poly.type
_entity_poly.pdbx_seq_one_letter_code
_entity_poly.pdbx_strand_id
1 'polypeptide(L)'
;MRRVAVIGDSAMWGQGLRQEQKYAFKLVEWLKARGYGYELDPKDFIPHSGAIIGDRSQEALNSEGLPTLLSEKHRNGYAKFSPEVPTDYPSIYKQVGDLPHPETVELLIMNGGMNDVGMNTPVEEEGRDFNIVVHQKIREVVKTRLQRLLEHAHATFPNAQIMYIGYYPALGPQSQIPLEYYQLIFGSSVLLGTIFSPFIIGAAVEKVETTKKQALELYQAFHVHACQKVAEFNSEHRANVLFCHSGFKQENAIFGRGEPLVFGPGDDCDPEVFEGRGVYCKLAFEVDADRLANEPTDIDAQHYATCTQAYLLHPNVAGANQYAKTMGENLTRTVEFSLREALTEVTQGPLSIRKATQKLRFKQYGVTNIKQLLHFGRVHTLYVQYDLNIRVAPSDPDIFPKDGLFDFGWGKERIPLAFTGPNALHSKYALLEIFEKRTLSEIIQFQVFLPAIPSTINFSLSLVLYVNGYELTRTFLEPKDFTKTRSQWTWKEVIQ
;
A
#
# COMPACT_ATOMS: atom_id res chain seq x y z
N MET A 1 19.18 24.89 4.68
CA MET A 1 18.92 23.50 4.27
C MET A 1 17.46 23.20 4.55
N ARG A 2 16.83 22.34 3.74
CA ARG A 2 15.41 22.02 3.84
C ARG A 2 15.17 20.86 4.79
N ARG A 3 14.47 21.10 5.90
CA ARG A 3 14.25 20.09 6.94
C ARG A 3 13.26 19.03 6.47
N VAL A 4 13.64 17.77 6.63
CA VAL A 4 12.81 16.58 6.38
C VAL A 4 12.42 15.97 7.72
N ALA A 5 11.16 15.56 7.85
CA ALA A 5 10.69 14.73 8.95
C ALA A 5 10.04 13.46 8.42
N VAL A 6 10.13 12.38 9.19
CA VAL A 6 9.68 11.05 8.81
C VAL A 6 8.91 10.42 9.96
N ILE A 7 7.70 9.95 9.66
CA ILE A 7 6.80 9.25 10.59
C ILE A 7 6.24 8.02 9.89
N GLY A 8 5.79 7.01 10.64
CA GLY A 8 5.19 5.83 10.03
C GLY A 8 5.32 4.58 10.87
N ASP A 9 5.15 3.45 10.21
CA ASP A 9 5.21 2.12 10.80
C ASP A 9 6.54 1.39 10.54
N SER A 10 6.55 0.06 10.65
CA SER A 10 7.71 -0.80 10.43
C SER A 10 8.29 -0.70 9.02
N ALA A 11 7.45 -0.49 8.01
CA ALA A 11 7.91 -0.31 6.64
C ALA A 11 8.65 1.02 6.49
N MET A 12 8.20 2.10 7.15
CA MET A 12 8.92 3.39 7.19
C MET A 12 10.17 3.35 8.05
N TRP A 13 10.10 2.64 9.16
CA TRP A 13 11.25 2.41 10.02
C TRP A 13 12.37 1.65 9.30
N GLY A 14 12.05 0.79 8.34
CA GLY A 14 13.03 0.00 7.58
C GLY A 14 13.62 -1.12 8.42
N GLN A 15 12.77 -1.98 8.96
CA GLN A 15 13.17 -3.09 9.83
C GLN A 15 14.28 -3.95 9.20
N GLY A 16 15.33 -4.23 9.97
CA GLY A 16 16.50 -5.02 9.54
C GLY A 16 17.58 -4.22 8.80
N LEU A 17 17.38 -2.92 8.58
CA LEU A 17 18.35 -2.04 7.92
C LEU A 17 19.04 -1.12 8.93
N ARG A 18 20.32 -0.86 8.69
CA ARG A 18 21.03 0.25 9.36
C ARG A 18 20.43 1.59 8.97
N GLN A 19 20.67 2.62 9.78
CA GLN A 19 20.08 3.94 9.56
C GLN A 19 20.35 4.49 8.16
N GLU A 20 21.60 4.45 7.70
CA GLU A 20 22.03 4.90 6.37
C GLU A 20 21.46 4.03 5.22
N GLN A 21 20.99 2.83 5.54
CA GLN A 21 20.37 1.93 4.57
C GLN A 21 18.86 2.17 4.42
N LYS A 22 18.22 2.89 5.34
CA LYS A 22 16.78 3.17 5.30
C LYS A 22 16.45 4.15 4.17
N TYR A 23 15.33 3.91 3.48
CA TYR A 23 15.04 4.64 2.24
C TYR A 23 14.81 6.14 2.42
N ALA A 24 14.40 6.60 3.60
CA ALA A 24 14.30 8.03 3.87
C ALA A 24 15.67 8.72 3.91
N PHE A 25 16.68 8.09 4.53
CA PHE A 25 18.05 8.60 4.53
C PHE A 25 18.65 8.54 3.13
N LYS A 26 18.46 7.42 2.41
CA LYS A 26 18.88 7.29 1.01
C LYS A 26 18.23 8.33 0.09
N LEU A 27 16.96 8.67 0.30
CA LEU A 27 16.29 9.74 -0.44
C LEU A 27 16.97 11.09 -0.18
N VAL A 28 17.26 11.41 1.08
CA VAL A 28 17.92 12.67 1.46
C VAL A 28 19.31 12.76 0.84
N GLU A 29 20.08 11.67 0.85
CA GLU A 29 21.37 11.60 0.14
C GLU A 29 21.20 11.82 -1.36
N TRP A 30 20.21 11.15 -1.97
CA TRP A 30 19.89 11.29 -3.39
C TRP A 30 19.52 12.74 -3.78
N LEU A 31 18.81 13.44 -2.88
CA LEU A 31 18.41 14.84 -3.04
C LEU A 31 19.59 15.81 -2.83
N LYS A 32 20.43 15.55 -1.81
CA LYS A 32 21.65 16.31 -1.54
C LYS A 32 22.62 16.24 -2.72
N ALA A 33 22.82 15.05 -3.28
CA ALA A 33 23.68 14.82 -4.45
C ALA A 33 23.22 15.59 -5.71
N ARG A 34 21.94 16.01 -5.75
CA ARG A 34 21.36 16.80 -6.85
C ARG A 34 21.20 18.30 -6.52
N GLY A 35 21.68 18.74 -5.35
CA GLY A 35 21.67 20.15 -4.97
C GLY A 35 20.34 20.69 -4.45
N TYR A 36 19.36 19.83 -4.11
CA TYR A 36 18.09 20.30 -3.55
C TYR A 36 18.18 20.70 -2.07
N GLY A 37 19.30 20.42 -1.41
CA GLY A 37 19.62 20.94 -0.07
C GLY A 37 18.73 20.42 1.06
N TYR A 38 18.09 19.25 0.90
CA TYR A 38 17.32 18.59 1.95
C TYR A 38 18.21 17.95 3.01
N GLU A 39 17.72 17.86 4.24
CA GLU A 39 18.41 17.24 5.36
C GLU A 39 17.43 16.54 6.31
N LEU A 40 17.81 15.36 6.78
CA LEU A 40 17.08 14.59 7.78
C LEU A 40 17.99 14.43 8.99
N ASP A 41 17.64 15.11 10.09
CA ASP A 41 18.24 14.88 11.40
C ASP A 41 17.67 13.56 11.97
N PRO A 42 18.49 12.67 12.56
CA PRO A 42 17.99 11.45 13.19
C PRO A 42 16.84 11.67 14.20
N LYS A 43 16.78 12.84 14.87
CA LYS A 43 15.66 13.17 15.78
C LYS A 43 14.32 13.42 15.07
N ASP A 44 14.37 13.70 13.77
CA ASP A 44 13.21 13.92 12.91
C ASP A 44 12.78 12.63 12.20
N PHE A 45 13.49 11.52 12.45
CA PHE A 45 13.17 10.18 11.99
C PHE A 45 12.57 9.37 13.15
N ILE A 46 11.25 9.45 13.33
CA ILE A 46 10.52 8.78 14.41
C ILE A 46 9.47 7.72 13.99
N PRO A 47 9.57 7.02 12.83
CA PRO A 47 8.73 5.86 12.59
C PRO A 47 8.90 4.78 13.67
N HIS A 48 7.88 3.94 13.86
CA HIS A 48 7.91 2.88 14.87
C HIS A 48 7.35 1.56 14.33
N SER A 49 8.04 0.46 14.57
CA SER A 49 7.59 -0.86 14.14
C SER A 49 6.24 -1.24 14.77
N GLY A 50 5.32 -1.80 14.00
CA GLY A 50 3.99 -2.17 14.47
C GLY A 50 3.01 -1.00 14.66
N ALA A 51 3.46 0.25 14.47
CA ALA A 51 2.61 1.41 14.70
C ALA A 51 1.35 1.36 13.82
N ILE A 52 0.22 1.61 14.46
CA ILE A 52 -1.05 1.88 13.80
C ILE A 52 -1.21 3.38 13.58
N ILE A 53 -2.11 3.80 12.69
CA ILE A 53 -2.53 5.21 12.62
C ILE A 53 -3.12 5.63 13.97
N GLY A 54 -3.90 4.74 14.59
CA GLY A 54 -4.61 4.96 15.86
C GLY A 54 -6.10 5.21 15.64
N ASP A 55 -6.95 4.89 16.63
CA ASP A 55 -8.40 5.02 16.49
C ASP A 55 -9.15 5.55 17.73
N ARG A 56 -10.20 6.31 17.38
CA ARG A 56 -11.52 6.53 17.99
C ARG A 56 -11.70 7.39 19.26
N SER A 57 -12.37 8.51 19.01
CA SER A 57 -12.93 9.56 19.89
C SER A 57 -11.96 10.67 20.29
N GLN A 58 -12.50 11.88 20.52
CA GLN A 58 -11.78 13.02 21.08
C GLN A 58 -11.10 12.68 22.43
N GLU A 59 -11.49 11.59 23.10
CA GLU A 59 -10.92 11.17 24.39
C GLU A 59 -9.53 10.51 24.28
N ALA A 60 -9.08 10.11 23.09
CA ALA A 60 -7.70 9.62 22.88
C ALA A 60 -6.68 10.77 22.65
N LEU A 61 -7.11 12.03 22.72
CA LEU A 61 -6.28 13.21 22.38
C LEU A 61 -5.81 14.02 23.60
N ASN A 62 -5.98 13.51 24.81
CA ASN A 62 -5.31 14.07 25.98
C ASN A 62 -3.83 13.63 25.93
N SER A 63 -2.90 14.39 26.51
CA SER A 63 -1.43 14.28 26.36
C SER A 63 -0.76 12.93 26.65
N GLU A 64 -1.53 11.88 26.98
CA GLU A 64 -1.09 10.49 27.15
C GLU A 64 -1.83 9.49 26.23
N GLY A 65 -2.62 9.96 25.26
CA GLY A 65 -3.47 9.28 24.26
C GLY A 65 -3.37 7.77 23.99
N LEU A 66 -3.55 6.93 25.00
CA LEU A 66 -3.82 5.50 24.83
C LEU A 66 -5.33 5.27 24.70
N PRO A 67 -5.81 4.52 23.69
CA PRO A 67 -7.13 3.91 23.76
C PRO A 67 -7.27 3.12 25.07
N THR A 68 -8.38 3.27 25.78
CA THR A 68 -8.74 2.43 26.94
C THR A 68 -8.78 0.92 26.59
N LEU A 69 -8.79 0.60 25.29
CA LEU A 69 -8.72 -0.75 24.69
C LEU A 69 -7.30 -1.33 24.62
N LEU A 70 -6.25 -0.53 24.85
CA LEU A 70 -4.93 -1.09 25.13
C LEU A 70 -5.03 -1.74 26.50
N SER A 71 -5.21 -3.06 26.49
CA SER A 71 -5.29 -3.87 27.70
C SER A 71 -4.17 -3.45 28.65
N GLU A 72 -4.47 -3.41 29.95
CA GLU A 72 -3.47 -3.13 30.98
C GLU A 72 -2.22 -4.03 30.86
N LYS A 73 -2.31 -5.16 30.15
CA LYS A 73 -1.19 -6.02 29.77
C LYS A 73 -0.15 -5.38 28.83
N HIS A 74 -0.53 -4.45 27.94
CA HIS A 74 0.41 -3.75 27.05
C HIS A 74 0.89 -2.40 27.62
N ARG A 75 0.35 -1.97 28.76
CA ARG A 75 0.72 -0.71 29.43
C ARG A 75 2.07 -0.77 30.16
N ASN A 76 2.63 -1.96 30.36
CA ASN A 76 3.83 -2.15 31.16
C ASN A 76 5.09 -1.89 30.33
N GLY A 77 5.47 -0.62 30.18
CA GLY A 77 6.83 -0.22 29.80
C GLY A 77 7.26 -0.44 28.35
N TYR A 78 6.50 -1.20 27.54
CA TYR A 78 6.97 -1.60 26.20
C TYR A 78 7.12 -0.45 25.20
N ALA A 79 6.28 0.57 25.34
CA ALA A 79 6.33 1.83 24.62
C ALA A 79 7.66 2.61 24.76
N LYS A 80 8.53 2.23 25.71
CA LYS A 80 9.86 2.83 25.90
C LYS A 80 10.98 2.08 25.17
N PHE A 81 10.69 0.91 24.59
CA PHE A 81 11.71 0.13 23.90
C PHE A 81 11.99 0.69 22.51
N SER A 82 13.10 0.22 21.93
CA SER A 82 13.59 0.64 20.62
C SER A 82 12.49 0.62 19.55
N PRO A 83 12.45 1.60 18.63
CA PRO A 83 11.50 1.61 17.50
C PRO A 83 11.55 0.39 16.58
N GLU A 84 12.55 -0.49 16.76
CA GLU A 84 12.64 -1.80 16.11
C GLU A 84 11.61 -2.82 16.62
N VAL A 85 11.16 -2.69 17.88
CA VAL A 85 10.26 -3.65 18.54
C VAL A 85 8.83 -3.41 18.03
N PRO A 86 8.16 -4.42 17.46
CA PRO A 86 6.80 -4.23 16.95
C PRO A 86 5.81 -3.96 18.09
N THR A 87 5.28 -2.74 18.17
CA THR A 87 4.19 -2.34 19.06
C THR A 87 3.30 -1.32 18.36
N ASP A 88 2.03 -1.25 18.74
CA ASP A 88 1.07 -0.30 18.16
C ASP A 88 1.29 1.16 18.62
N TYR A 89 2.20 1.38 19.57
CA TYR A 89 2.50 2.68 20.17
C TYR A 89 4.02 2.99 20.16
N PRO A 90 4.44 4.22 19.82
CA PRO A 90 3.61 5.38 19.48
C PRO A 90 2.86 5.21 18.16
N SER A 91 1.57 5.56 18.17
CA SER A 91 0.76 5.62 16.95
C SER A 91 1.29 6.70 16.02
N ILE A 92 1.00 6.59 14.73
CA ILE A 92 1.44 7.58 13.74
C ILE A 92 0.80 8.94 14.02
N TYR A 93 -0.43 8.96 14.54
CA TYR A 93 -1.06 10.21 14.99
C TYR A 93 -0.26 10.89 16.10
N LYS A 94 0.24 10.13 17.08
CA LYS A 94 1.12 10.68 18.13
C LYS A 94 2.45 11.16 17.55
N GLN A 95 3.05 10.42 16.61
CA GLN A 95 4.29 10.82 15.96
C GLN A 95 4.17 12.20 15.28
N VAL A 96 3.02 12.53 14.67
CA VAL A 96 2.75 13.89 14.14
C VAL A 96 2.91 14.97 15.21
N GLY A 97 2.36 14.74 16.42
CA GLY A 97 2.41 15.69 17.53
C GLY A 97 3.75 15.76 18.26
N ASP A 98 4.56 14.70 18.19
CA ASP A 98 5.86 14.62 18.87
C ASP A 98 7.00 15.32 18.12
N LEU A 99 6.81 15.62 16.82
CA LEU A 99 7.82 16.32 16.02
C LEU A 99 7.94 17.80 16.46
N PRO A 100 9.12 18.26 16.91
CA PRO A 100 9.31 19.63 17.36
C PRO A 100 9.37 20.60 16.18
N HIS A 101 8.88 21.83 16.37
CA HIS A 101 8.91 22.91 15.38
C HIS A 101 8.36 22.50 14.00
N PRO A 102 7.13 21.96 13.93
CA PRO A 102 6.57 21.40 12.70
C PRO A 102 6.44 22.43 11.57
N GLU A 103 6.35 23.74 11.88
CA GLU A 103 6.34 24.84 10.92
C GLU A 103 7.62 24.96 10.10
N THR A 104 8.73 24.38 10.56
CA THR A 104 10.04 24.43 9.86
C THR A 104 10.27 23.24 8.93
N VAL A 105 9.39 22.23 8.95
CA VAL A 105 9.47 21.05 8.09
C VAL A 105 9.04 21.44 6.67
N GLU A 106 9.91 21.15 5.68
CA GLU A 106 9.63 21.41 4.26
C GLU A 106 9.22 20.14 3.51
N LEU A 107 9.52 18.96 4.06
CA LEU A 107 9.09 17.67 3.54
C LEU A 107 8.73 16.74 4.69
N LEU A 108 7.48 16.28 4.71
CA LEU A 108 7.03 15.21 5.60
C LEU A 108 6.89 13.93 4.77
N ILE A 109 7.59 12.89 5.18
CA ILE A 109 7.48 11.55 4.59
C ILE A 109 6.71 10.68 5.56
N MET A 110 5.64 10.04 5.11
CA MET A 110 4.80 9.24 5.98
C MET A 110 4.20 8.00 5.31
N ASN A 111 3.93 6.97 6.08
CA ASN A 111 3.05 5.86 5.70
C ASN A 111 2.16 5.48 6.90
N GLY A 112 1.30 4.48 6.72
CA GLY A 112 0.49 3.93 7.81
C GLY A 112 -0.73 3.15 7.33
N GLY A 113 -1.41 2.49 8.26
CA GLY A 113 -2.74 1.91 8.03
C GLY A 113 -2.77 0.42 7.71
N MET A 114 -1.66 -0.22 7.30
CA MET A 114 -1.68 -1.68 7.09
C MET A 114 -1.83 -2.44 8.42
N ASN A 115 -1.14 -1.98 9.47
CA ASN A 115 -1.28 -2.55 10.81
C ASN A 115 -2.69 -2.36 11.39
N ASP A 116 -3.38 -1.26 11.04
CA ASP A 116 -4.77 -1.00 11.44
C ASP A 116 -5.78 -1.98 10.85
N VAL A 117 -5.49 -2.54 9.67
CA VAL A 117 -6.29 -3.59 9.03
C VAL A 117 -6.08 -4.94 9.72
N GLY A 118 -4.89 -5.13 10.30
CA GLY A 118 -4.45 -6.38 10.93
C GLY A 118 -3.73 -7.27 9.93
N MET A 119 -2.39 -7.28 9.97
CA MET A 119 -1.57 -8.11 9.06
C MET A 119 -1.77 -9.63 9.27
N ASN A 120 -2.40 -10.05 10.38
CA ASN A 120 -2.75 -11.45 10.65
C ASN A 120 -4.09 -11.87 10.02
N THR A 121 -4.92 -10.90 9.63
CA THR A 121 -6.26 -11.18 9.09
C THR A 121 -6.24 -12.05 7.81
N PRO A 122 -5.26 -11.92 6.89
CA PRO A 122 -5.07 -12.88 5.78
C PRO A 122 -4.93 -14.34 6.20
N VAL A 123 -4.28 -14.62 7.33
CA VAL A 123 -3.98 -16.00 7.73
C VAL A 123 -5.10 -16.60 8.57
N GLU A 124 -5.78 -15.78 9.38
CA GLU A 124 -6.85 -16.20 10.29
C GLU A 124 -8.21 -16.40 9.60
N GLU A 125 -8.47 -15.72 8.48
CA GLU A 125 -9.77 -15.76 7.80
C GLU A 125 -9.75 -16.63 6.52
N GLU A 126 -10.64 -17.62 6.43
CA GLU A 126 -10.76 -18.47 5.23
C GLU A 126 -11.60 -17.79 4.14
N GLY A 127 -10.99 -17.63 2.95
CA GLY A 127 -11.68 -17.37 1.67
C GLY A 127 -12.74 -16.27 1.68
N ARG A 128 -14.00 -16.64 1.96
CA ARG A 128 -15.16 -15.72 1.94
C ARG A 128 -15.11 -14.71 3.09
N ASP A 129 -14.60 -15.09 4.24
CA ASP A 129 -14.51 -14.20 5.40
C ASP A 129 -13.43 -13.14 5.20
N PHE A 130 -12.28 -13.53 4.64
CA PHE A 130 -11.21 -12.61 4.26
C PHE A 130 -11.71 -11.47 3.37
N ASN A 131 -12.40 -11.82 2.28
CA ASN A 131 -12.85 -10.81 1.31
C ASN A 131 -13.85 -9.81 1.92
N ILE A 132 -14.73 -10.28 2.81
CA ILE A 132 -15.73 -9.42 3.43
C ILE A 132 -15.08 -8.55 4.50
N VAL A 133 -14.35 -9.18 5.42
CA VAL A 133 -13.86 -8.52 6.64
C VAL A 133 -12.63 -7.67 6.34
N VAL A 134 -11.63 -8.17 5.61
CA VAL A 134 -10.40 -7.39 5.32
C VAL A 134 -10.70 -6.18 4.46
N HIS A 135 -11.45 -6.33 3.37
CA HIS A 135 -11.78 -5.16 2.53
C HIS A 135 -12.69 -4.17 3.26
N GLN A 136 -13.58 -4.64 4.14
CA GLN A 136 -14.35 -3.74 5.01
C GLN A 136 -13.45 -2.97 5.97
N LYS A 137 -12.49 -3.65 6.61
CA LYS A 137 -11.49 -3.01 7.49
C LYS A 137 -10.65 -2.01 6.71
N ILE A 138 -10.14 -2.35 5.51
CA ILE A 138 -9.38 -1.43 4.66
C ILE A 138 -10.20 -0.16 4.38
N ARG A 139 -11.46 -0.32 3.94
CA ARG A 139 -12.34 0.84 3.70
C ARG A 139 -12.54 1.68 4.94
N GLU A 140 -12.76 1.06 6.10
CA GLU A 140 -12.94 1.74 7.37
C GLU A 140 -11.69 2.52 7.78
N VAL A 141 -10.52 1.87 7.75
CA VAL A 141 -9.21 2.49 8.03
C VAL A 141 -8.95 3.66 7.10
N VAL A 142 -9.12 3.47 5.79
CA VAL A 142 -8.86 4.52 4.79
C VAL A 142 -9.86 5.68 4.92
N LYS A 143 -11.15 5.38 5.05
CA LYS A 143 -12.20 6.40 5.13
C LYS A 143 -12.10 7.23 6.40
N THR A 144 -11.69 6.62 7.52
CA THR A 144 -11.73 7.27 8.83
C THR A 144 -10.34 7.65 9.34
N ARG A 145 -9.44 6.68 9.51
CA ARG A 145 -8.14 6.88 10.16
C ARG A 145 -7.16 7.59 9.23
N LEU A 146 -7.03 7.14 7.99
CA LEU A 146 -6.14 7.79 7.01
C LEU A 146 -6.60 9.23 6.70
N GLN A 147 -7.91 9.44 6.50
CA GLN A 147 -8.47 10.79 6.34
C GLN A 147 -8.03 11.72 7.47
N ARG A 148 -8.26 11.32 8.73
CA ARG A 148 -7.89 12.13 9.91
C ARG A 148 -6.39 12.33 10.04
N LEU A 149 -5.59 11.33 9.69
CA LEU A 149 -4.14 11.46 9.69
C LEU A 149 -3.67 12.49 8.66
N LEU A 150 -4.25 12.49 7.45
CA LEU A 150 -3.96 13.49 6.42
C LEU A 150 -4.38 14.90 6.87
N GLU A 151 -5.57 15.05 7.47
CA GLU A 151 -6.04 16.31 8.05
C GLU A 151 -5.10 16.82 9.15
N HIS A 152 -4.70 15.93 10.07
CA HIS A 152 -3.83 16.29 11.18
C HIS A 152 -2.42 16.66 10.69
N ALA A 153 -1.81 15.85 9.83
CA ALA A 153 -0.50 16.16 9.26
C ALA A 153 -0.53 17.46 8.45
N HIS A 154 -1.57 17.69 7.64
CA HIS A 154 -1.69 18.91 6.86
C HIS A 154 -1.84 20.16 7.73
N ALA A 155 -2.60 20.07 8.84
CA ALA A 155 -2.76 21.17 9.78
C ALA A 155 -1.48 21.44 10.59
N THR A 156 -0.79 20.37 11.02
CA THR A 156 0.42 20.47 11.87
C THR A 156 1.63 20.97 11.09
N PHE A 157 1.80 20.55 9.83
CA PHE A 157 2.96 20.89 8.99
C PHE A 157 2.57 21.81 7.82
N PRO A 158 2.22 23.09 8.08
CA PRO A 158 1.61 23.98 7.08
C PRO A 158 2.54 24.31 5.90
N ASN A 159 3.86 24.19 6.08
CA ASN A 159 4.87 24.49 5.05
C ASN A 159 5.41 23.25 4.35
N ALA A 160 5.05 22.05 4.82
CA ALA A 160 5.61 20.81 4.32
C ALA A 160 4.94 20.37 3.02
N GLN A 161 5.76 19.93 2.06
CA GLN A 161 5.29 18.98 1.06
C GLN A 161 5.08 17.62 1.76
N ILE A 162 3.84 17.15 1.82
CA ILE A 162 3.54 15.82 2.40
C ILE A 162 3.67 14.76 1.30
N MET A 163 4.38 13.68 1.59
CA MET A 163 4.49 12.50 0.76
C MET A 163 4.01 11.27 1.54
N TYR A 164 2.90 10.69 1.09
CA TYR A 164 2.36 9.44 1.60
C TYR A 164 2.92 8.25 0.80
N ILE A 165 3.63 7.35 1.46
CA ILE A 165 4.29 6.19 0.85
C ILE A 165 3.33 5.00 0.88
N GLY A 166 3.04 4.44 -0.29
CA GLY A 166 2.30 3.19 -0.44
C GLY A 166 3.17 1.99 -0.10
N TYR A 167 2.52 0.90 0.30
CA TYR A 167 3.19 -0.38 0.57
C TYR A 167 3.63 -1.09 -0.73
N TYR A 168 4.01 -2.35 -0.61
CA TYR A 168 4.68 -3.14 -1.64
C TYR A 168 4.19 -4.60 -1.59
N PRO A 169 4.27 -5.34 -2.70
CA PRO A 169 3.91 -6.75 -2.75
C PRO A 169 5.02 -7.59 -2.10
N ALA A 170 5.00 -7.75 -0.78
CA ALA A 170 6.01 -8.52 -0.06
C ALA A 170 5.92 -10.03 -0.34
N LEU A 171 4.72 -10.53 -0.59
CA LEU A 171 4.42 -11.93 -0.91
C LEU A 171 3.32 -11.98 -1.99
N GLY A 172 3.40 -12.96 -2.90
CA GLY A 172 2.35 -13.12 -3.91
C GLY A 172 2.35 -14.49 -4.60
N PRO A 173 1.37 -14.76 -5.48
CA PRO A 173 1.27 -16.01 -6.24
C PRO A 173 2.52 -16.42 -7.06
N GLN A 174 3.40 -15.47 -7.38
CA GLN A 174 4.65 -15.76 -8.09
C GLN A 174 5.79 -16.18 -7.15
N SER A 175 5.62 -16.08 -5.83
CA SER A 175 6.60 -16.49 -4.84
C SER A 175 6.75 -18.01 -4.80
N GLN A 176 7.95 -18.51 -5.08
CA GLN A 176 8.31 -19.93 -5.07
C GLN A 176 8.98 -20.29 -3.75
N ILE A 177 8.18 -20.26 -2.67
CA ILE A 177 8.67 -20.53 -1.32
C ILE A 177 9.21 -21.98 -1.23
N PRO A 178 10.44 -22.21 -0.77
CA PRO A 178 10.93 -23.54 -0.40
C PRO A 178 10.16 -24.17 0.77
N LEU A 179 9.94 -25.48 0.75
CA LEU A 179 9.09 -26.17 1.73
C LEU A 179 9.57 -25.98 3.18
N GLU A 180 10.89 -25.93 3.38
CA GLU A 180 11.55 -25.69 4.66
C GLU A 180 11.20 -24.35 5.30
N TYR A 181 10.77 -23.36 4.50
CA TYR A 181 10.42 -22.02 4.96
C TYR A 181 8.93 -21.80 5.15
N TYR A 182 8.09 -22.82 4.91
CA TYR A 182 6.64 -22.68 5.07
C TYR A 182 6.32 -22.30 6.52
N GLN A 183 6.92 -23.00 7.50
CA GLN A 183 6.70 -22.74 8.92
C GLN A 183 7.13 -21.33 9.35
N LEU A 184 8.24 -20.82 8.81
CA LEU A 184 8.76 -19.50 9.15
C LEU A 184 7.89 -18.38 8.57
N ILE A 185 7.41 -18.53 7.34
CA ILE A 185 6.54 -17.54 6.72
C ILE A 185 5.16 -17.51 7.39
N PHE A 186 4.68 -18.65 7.92
CA PHE A 186 3.46 -18.68 8.74
C PHE A 186 3.68 -18.23 10.19
N GLY A 187 4.81 -18.57 10.81
CA GLY A 187 5.16 -18.13 12.16
C GLY A 187 5.49 -16.64 12.27
N SER A 188 5.94 -16.02 11.16
CA SER A 188 6.11 -14.57 11.04
C SER A 188 4.82 -13.83 10.69
N SER A 189 3.77 -14.53 10.23
CA SER A 189 2.46 -13.95 9.94
C SER A 189 1.37 -14.25 10.98
N VAL A 190 1.64 -15.09 11.99
CA VAL A 190 0.74 -15.42 13.11
C VAL A 190 1.58 -16.04 14.25
N LEU A 191 1.45 -15.72 15.54
CA LEU A 191 0.23 -15.81 16.36
C LEU A 191 -0.57 -17.13 16.18
N LEU A 192 -0.01 -18.16 15.52
CA LEU A 192 -0.65 -19.47 15.34
C LEU A 192 -0.15 -20.45 16.40
N GLY A 193 -0.71 -20.33 17.60
CA GLY A 193 -0.79 -21.45 18.52
C GLY A 193 -1.71 -22.53 17.95
N THR A 194 -1.18 -23.47 17.16
CA THR A 194 -1.67 -24.87 17.10
C THR A 194 -0.75 -25.80 16.30
N ILE A 195 -0.04 -26.66 17.04
CA ILE A 195 0.23 -28.10 16.85
C ILE A 195 0.84 -28.60 15.52
N PHE A 196 2.08 -29.08 15.67
CA PHE A 196 2.86 -29.93 14.77
C PHE A 196 2.17 -31.26 14.42
N SER A 197 1.96 -31.55 13.13
CA SER A 197 1.82 -32.93 12.64
C SER A 197 2.29 -33.07 11.17
N PRO A 198 3.11 -34.09 10.84
CA PRO A 198 3.62 -34.36 9.50
C PRO A 198 2.56 -34.84 8.48
N PHE A 199 1.29 -35.01 8.89
CA PHE A 199 0.16 -35.29 7.99
C PHE A 199 -0.35 -34.06 7.21
N ILE A 200 0.16 -32.86 7.49
CA ILE A 200 -0.35 -31.56 7.00
C ILE A 200 0.61 -30.96 5.94
N ILE A 201 1.22 -31.73 5.04
CA ILE A 201 2.02 -31.13 3.96
C ILE A 201 1.10 -30.60 2.84
N GLY A 202 0.09 -31.38 2.43
CA GLY A 202 -0.87 -30.97 1.39
C GLY A 202 -1.72 -29.77 1.79
N ALA A 203 -2.29 -29.79 3.01
CA ALA A 203 -3.05 -28.66 3.55
C ALA A 203 -2.17 -27.42 3.82
N ALA A 204 -0.90 -27.60 4.18
CA ALA A 204 0.04 -26.48 4.28
C ALA A 204 0.31 -25.85 2.90
N VAL A 205 0.50 -26.66 1.85
CA VAL A 205 0.70 -26.15 0.47
C VAL A 205 -0.53 -25.35 0.01
N GLU A 206 -1.74 -25.86 0.20
CA GLU A 206 -2.96 -25.14 -0.18
C GLU A 206 -3.14 -23.84 0.61
N LYS A 207 -2.85 -23.87 1.92
CA LYS A 207 -2.87 -22.67 2.76
C LYS A 207 -1.80 -21.66 2.33
N VAL A 208 -0.61 -22.09 1.89
CA VAL A 208 0.44 -21.21 1.35
C VAL A 208 -0.05 -20.50 0.10
N GLU A 209 -0.61 -21.24 -0.85
CA GLU A 209 -1.09 -20.67 -2.11
C GLU A 209 -2.25 -19.70 -1.89
N THR A 210 -3.10 -19.97 -0.90
CA THR A 210 -4.18 -19.07 -0.49
C THR A 210 -3.62 -17.80 0.16
N THR A 211 -2.67 -17.95 1.09
CA THR A 211 -2.03 -16.82 1.79
C THR A 211 -1.26 -15.92 0.83
N LYS A 212 -0.56 -16.48 -0.15
CA LYS A 212 0.09 -15.73 -1.23
C LYS A 212 -0.90 -14.82 -1.96
N LYS A 213 -2.07 -15.36 -2.33
CA LYS A 213 -3.12 -14.60 -3.03
C LYS A 213 -3.69 -13.51 -2.12
N GLN A 214 -4.02 -13.85 -0.88
CA GLN A 214 -4.57 -12.91 0.09
C GLN A 214 -3.58 -11.78 0.45
N ALA A 215 -2.29 -12.07 0.55
CA ALA A 215 -1.26 -11.05 0.80
C ALA A 215 -1.14 -10.06 -0.37
N LEU A 216 -1.15 -10.56 -1.61
CA LEU A 216 -1.18 -9.68 -2.78
C LEU A 216 -2.48 -8.87 -2.81
N GLU A 217 -3.62 -9.50 -2.53
CA GLU A 217 -4.93 -8.83 -2.53
C GLU A 217 -5.01 -7.72 -1.46
N LEU A 218 -4.54 -7.98 -0.24
CA LEU A 218 -4.41 -7.00 0.83
C LEU A 218 -3.58 -5.79 0.38
N TYR A 219 -2.40 -6.05 -0.19
CA TYR A 219 -1.55 -5.00 -0.75
C TYR A 219 -2.28 -4.16 -1.79
N GLN A 220 -2.86 -4.80 -2.80
CA GLN A 220 -3.51 -4.10 -3.92
C GLN A 220 -4.75 -3.31 -3.46
N ALA A 221 -5.56 -3.90 -2.57
CA ALA A 221 -6.75 -3.26 -2.00
C ALA A 221 -6.37 -1.99 -1.24
N PHE A 222 -5.41 -2.11 -0.32
CA PHE A 222 -4.97 -0.98 0.48
C PHE A 222 -4.32 0.10 -0.39
N HIS A 223 -3.49 -0.30 -1.36
CA HIS A 223 -2.84 0.63 -2.29
C HIS A 223 -3.87 1.46 -3.08
N VAL A 224 -4.86 0.81 -3.67
CA VAL A 224 -5.94 1.48 -4.42
C VAL A 224 -6.68 2.46 -3.53
N HIS A 225 -7.12 2.01 -2.35
CA HIS A 225 -7.92 2.84 -1.45
C HIS A 225 -7.12 4.01 -0.85
N ALA A 226 -5.85 3.80 -0.47
CA ALA A 226 -4.99 4.87 0.02
C ALA A 226 -4.70 5.91 -1.08
N CYS A 227 -4.42 5.47 -2.32
CA CYS A 227 -4.20 6.35 -3.46
C CYS A 227 -5.46 7.19 -3.78
N GLN A 228 -6.64 6.56 -3.79
CA GLN A 228 -7.93 7.26 -3.89
C GLN A 228 -8.11 8.32 -2.82
N LYS A 229 -7.85 7.95 -1.56
CA LYS A 229 -8.06 8.83 -0.41
C LYS A 229 -7.13 10.04 -0.46
N VAL A 230 -5.88 9.87 -0.91
CA VAL A 230 -4.98 11.02 -1.14
C VAL A 230 -5.51 11.93 -2.25
N ALA A 231 -6.03 11.38 -3.36
CA ALA A 231 -6.62 12.16 -4.44
C ALA A 231 -7.88 12.94 -4.00
N GLU A 232 -8.77 12.27 -3.25
CA GLU A 232 -9.97 12.87 -2.63
C GLU A 232 -9.57 14.01 -1.68
N PHE A 233 -8.65 13.75 -0.74
CA PHE A 233 -8.16 14.73 0.21
C PHE A 233 -7.58 15.98 -0.49
N ASN A 234 -6.76 15.78 -1.52
CA ASN A 234 -6.20 16.86 -2.33
C ASN A 234 -7.27 17.71 -3.01
N SER A 235 -8.34 17.09 -3.50
CA SER A 235 -9.46 17.80 -4.12
C SER A 235 -10.23 18.63 -3.09
N GLU A 236 -10.61 18.01 -1.96
CA GLU A 236 -11.43 18.63 -0.91
C GLU A 236 -10.71 19.77 -0.18
N HIS A 237 -9.43 19.59 0.13
CA HIS A 237 -8.64 20.52 0.95
C HIS A 237 -7.77 21.46 0.13
N ARG A 238 -7.80 21.37 -1.21
CA ARG A 238 -6.86 22.05 -2.11
C ARG A 238 -5.39 21.78 -1.76
N ALA A 239 -5.14 20.61 -1.17
CA ALA A 239 -3.82 20.16 -0.79
C ALA A 239 -3.04 19.61 -1.99
N ASN A 240 -1.76 19.32 -1.77
CA ASN A 240 -0.89 18.71 -2.76
C ASN A 240 -0.11 17.52 -2.16
N VAL A 241 -0.76 16.66 -1.39
CA VAL A 241 -0.16 15.43 -0.87
C VAL A 241 0.27 14.54 -2.04
N LEU A 242 1.52 14.08 -2.04
CA LEU A 242 2.03 13.15 -3.04
C LEU A 242 1.78 11.72 -2.56
N PHE A 243 1.06 10.92 -3.34
CA PHE A 243 1.08 9.46 -3.14
C PHE A 243 2.27 8.88 -3.90
N CYS A 244 3.15 8.15 -3.21
CA CYS A 244 4.32 7.52 -3.81
C CYS A 244 4.20 6.01 -3.70
N HIS A 245 4.04 5.32 -4.84
CA HIS A 245 4.13 3.87 -4.89
C HIS A 245 5.56 3.39 -4.59
N SER A 246 5.71 2.11 -4.25
CA SER A 246 6.99 1.51 -3.87
C SER A 246 7.97 1.34 -5.03
N GLY A 247 7.47 1.24 -6.25
CA GLY A 247 8.26 0.83 -7.42
C GLY A 247 8.55 -0.67 -7.46
N PHE A 248 7.95 -1.47 -6.57
CA PHE A 248 8.13 -2.91 -6.51
C PHE A 248 7.12 -3.60 -7.41
N LYS A 249 7.57 -4.61 -8.16
CA LYS A 249 6.69 -5.53 -8.89
C LYS A 249 6.40 -6.76 -8.03
N GLN A 250 5.35 -7.50 -8.37
CA GLN A 250 5.13 -8.82 -7.79
C GLN A 250 6.34 -9.76 -7.96
N GLU A 251 7.09 -9.59 -9.05
CA GLU A 251 8.33 -10.33 -9.32
C GLU A 251 9.41 -10.07 -8.26
N ASN A 252 9.35 -8.93 -7.56
CA ASN A 252 10.29 -8.53 -6.51
C ASN A 252 9.88 -8.99 -5.11
N ALA A 253 8.73 -9.65 -4.98
CA ALA A 253 8.29 -10.26 -3.73
C ALA A 253 9.32 -11.30 -3.25
N ILE A 254 9.19 -11.72 -1.99
CA ILE A 254 9.98 -12.81 -1.43
C ILE A 254 9.87 -14.06 -2.31
N PHE A 255 11.01 -14.67 -2.66
CA PHE A 255 11.10 -15.82 -3.58
C PHE A 255 10.38 -15.59 -4.92
N GLY A 256 10.24 -14.33 -5.36
CA GLY A 256 9.71 -13.97 -6.67
C GLY A 256 10.64 -14.39 -7.81
N ARG A 257 10.23 -14.09 -9.04
CA ARG A 257 11.03 -14.40 -10.25
C ARG A 257 12.09 -13.36 -10.58
N GLY A 258 11.98 -12.16 -10.00
CA GLY A 258 12.92 -11.06 -10.18
C GLY A 258 13.93 -10.97 -9.04
N GLU A 259 14.68 -9.87 -9.02
CA GLU A 259 15.54 -9.54 -7.89
C GLU A 259 14.67 -9.28 -6.63
N PRO A 260 14.91 -9.99 -5.51
CA PRO A 260 14.12 -9.80 -4.30
C PRO A 260 14.42 -8.43 -3.70
N LEU A 261 13.37 -7.64 -3.49
CA LEU A 261 13.46 -6.31 -2.87
C LEU A 261 13.02 -6.34 -1.39
N VAL A 262 12.74 -7.53 -0.86
CA VAL A 262 12.34 -7.74 0.53
C VAL A 262 13.20 -8.84 1.14
N PHE A 263 13.38 -8.80 2.46
CA PHE A 263 14.06 -9.86 3.18
C PHE A 263 13.26 -11.17 3.16
N GLY A 264 13.91 -12.24 2.75
CA GLY A 264 13.45 -13.61 2.92
C GLY A 264 14.16 -14.35 4.05
N PRO A 265 13.66 -15.54 4.43
CA PRO A 265 14.37 -16.49 5.25
C PRO A 265 15.78 -16.77 4.75
N GLY A 266 16.74 -16.66 5.65
CA GLY A 266 18.15 -16.90 5.35
C GLY A 266 18.86 -15.71 4.68
N ASP A 267 18.17 -14.59 4.44
CA ASP A 267 18.84 -13.36 4.06
C ASP A 267 19.62 -12.80 5.25
N ASP A 268 20.83 -12.32 4.97
CA ASP A 268 21.67 -11.65 5.96
C ASP A 268 21.08 -10.26 6.27
N CYS A 269 20.26 -10.19 7.32
CA CYS A 269 20.04 -8.92 8.01
C CYS A 269 21.34 -8.44 8.64
N ASP A 270 21.47 -7.12 8.84
CA ASP A 270 22.70 -6.59 9.41
C ASP A 270 22.94 -7.16 10.82
N PRO A 271 24.10 -7.77 11.12
CA PRO A 271 24.33 -8.45 12.39
C PRO A 271 24.15 -7.54 13.61
N GLU A 272 24.56 -6.27 13.51
CA GLU A 272 24.43 -5.31 14.61
C GLU A 272 22.96 -4.97 14.88
N VAL A 273 22.18 -4.80 13.81
CA VAL A 273 20.73 -4.55 13.90
C VAL A 273 20.02 -5.79 14.48
N PHE A 274 20.40 -6.98 14.03
CA PHE A 274 19.82 -8.25 14.50
C PHE A 274 20.12 -8.52 15.97
N GLU A 275 21.39 -8.41 16.38
CA GLU A 275 21.83 -8.61 17.76
C GLU A 275 21.21 -7.55 18.69
N GLY A 276 21.25 -6.28 18.30
CA GLY A 276 20.64 -5.19 19.05
C GLY A 276 19.15 -5.40 19.25
N ARG A 277 18.44 -5.82 18.20
CA ARG A 277 17.02 -6.19 18.28
C ARG A 277 16.80 -7.36 19.24
N GLY A 278 17.62 -8.40 19.22
CA GLY A 278 17.52 -9.53 20.15
C GLY A 278 17.52 -9.08 21.61
N VAL A 279 18.37 -8.11 21.96
CA VAL A 279 18.40 -7.50 23.30
C VAL A 279 17.07 -6.79 23.61
N TYR A 280 16.58 -5.94 22.71
CA TYR A 280 15.32 -5.22 22.94
C TYR A 280 14.12 -6.16 23.01
N CYS A 281 14.03 -7.17 22.14
CA CYS A 281 12.97 -8.17 22.16
C CYS A 281 13.01 -8.98 23.47
N LYS A 282 14.20 -9.36 23.95
CA LYS A 282 14.32 -10.08 25.22
C LYS A 282 13.82 -9.26 26.41
N LEU A 283 14.18 -7.97 26.44
CA LEU A 283 13.68 -7.03 27.44
C LEU A 283 12.17 -6.80 27.29
N ALA A 284 11.66 -6.77 26.06
CA ALA A 284 10.27 -6.49 25.74
C ALA A 284 9.31 -7.67 25.96
N PHE A 285 9.80 -8.89 26.24
CA PHE A 285 8.93 -10.04 26.49
C PHE A 285 9.32 -10.81 27.75
N GLU A 286 10.23 -10.25 28.57
CA GLU A 286 10.74 -10.86 29.81
C GLU A 286 11.15 -12.33 29.65
N VAL A 287 11.62 -12.71 28.46
CA VAL A 287 11.89 -14.10 28.13
C VAL A 287 13.22 -14.53 28.74
N ASP A 288 13.14 -15.41 29.74
CA ASP A 288 14.33 -16.10 30.28
C ASP A 288 14.76 -17.23 29.34
N ALA A 289 16.07 -17.45 29.22
CA ALA A 289 16.66 -18.49 28.41
C ALA A 289 16.18 -19.89 28.84
N ASP A 290 15.98 -20.11 30.14
CA ASP A 290 15.46 -21.36 30.68
C ASP A 290 13.99 -21.60 30.31
N ARG A 291 13.20 -20.54 30.11
CA ARG A 291 11.79 -20.63 29.73
C ARG A 291 11.63 -20.98 28.25
N LEU A 292 12.49 -20.43 27.37
CA LEU A 292 12.56 -20.81 25.95
C LEU A 292 12.91 -22.29 25.74
N ALA A 293 13.79 -22.84 26.58
CA ALA A 293 14.25 -24.22 26.46
C ALA A 293 13.21 -25.25 26.92
N ASN A 294 12.35 -24.87 27.89
CA ASN A 294 11.46 -25.81 28.57
C ASN A 294 9.99 -25.68 28.15
N GLU A 295 9.53 -24.51 27.67
CA GLU A 295 8.13 -24.26 27.30
C GLU A 295 7.99 -23.50 25.96
N PRO A 296 8.42 -24.08 24.82
CA PRO A 296 8.44 -23.41 23.52
C PRO A 296 7.05 -23.06 22.93
N THR A 297 5.97 -23.51 23.57
CA THR A 297 4.58 -23.16 23.22
C THR A 297 4.06 -21.94 23.95
N ASP A 298 4.88 -21.30 24.80
CA ASP A 298 4.54 -20.08 25.51
C ASP A 298 4.33 -18.90 24.54
N ILE A 299 3.29 -18.11 24.79
CA ILE A 299 2.95 -16.92 24.02
C ILE A 299 4.11 -15.92 24.02
N ASP A 300 4.85 -15.83 25.13
CA ASP A 300 6.00 -14.93 25.26
C ASP A 300 7.18 -15.38 24.36
N ALA A 301 7.41 -16.70 24.25
CA ALA A 301 8.41 -17.26 23.35
C ALA A 301 8.07 -17.02 21.87
N GLN A 302 6.78 -17.08 21.52
CA GLN A 302 6.30 -16.76 20.17
C GLN A 302 6.49 -15.27 19.87
N HIS A 303 6.08 -14.37 20.77
CA HIS A 303 6.27 -12.94 20.58
C HIS A 303 7.74 -12.55 20.45
N TYR A 304 8.64 -13.17 21.22
CA TYR A 304 10.08 -13.00 21.07
C TYR A 304 10.58 -13.46 19.69
N ALA A 305 10.15 -14.64 19.21
CA ALA A 305 10.50 -15.13 17.88
C ALA A 305 10.02 -14.18 16.78
N THR A 306 8.75 -13.74 16.84
CA THR A 306 8.19 -12.78 15.89
C THR A 306 8.95 -11.45 15.94
N CYS A 307 9.26 -10.94 17.13
CA CYS A 307 10.00 -9.70 17.29
C CYS A 307 11.39 -9.78 16.65
N THR A 308 12.17 -10.83 16.93
CA THR A 308 13.52 -11.00 16.38
C THR A 308 13.51 -11.14 14.86
N GLN A 309 12.49 -11.77 14.31
CA GLN A 309 12.34 -12.01 12.87
C GLN A 309 11.49 -10.97 12.13
N ALA A 310 11.06 -9.89 12.78
CA ALA A 310 10.16 -8.91 12.19
C ALA A 310 10.74 -8.20 10.94
N TYR A 311 12.03 -8.36 10.61
CA TYR A 311 12.61 -7.83 9.38
C TYR A 311 12.20 -8.63 8.14
N LEU A 312 11.75 -9.89 8.31
CA LEU A 312 11.23 -10.69 7.20
C LEU A 312 10.09 -9.92 6.52
N LEU A 313 10.02 -10.04 5.19
CA LEU A 313 9.04 -9.34 4.35
C LEU A 313 9.17 -7.80 4.37
N HIS A 314 10.17 -7.22 5.03
CA HIS A 314 10.49 -5.79 4.94
C HIS A 314 11.46 -5.49 3.80
N PRO A 315 11.51 -4.24 3.30
CA PRO A 315 12.44 -3.89 2.23
C PRO A 315 13.87 -4.20 2.66
N ASN A 316 14.60 -4.95 1.85
CA ASN A 316 16.05 -5.12 2.03
C ASN A 316 16.81 -3.89 1.49
N VAL A 317 18.15 -3.92 1.48
CA VAL A 317 18.95 -2.78 0.99
C VAL A 317 18.59 -2.40 -0.45
N ALA A 318 18.38 -3.39 -1.33
CA ALA A 318 17.97 -3.15 -2.72
C ALA A 318 16.56 -2.55 -2.79
N GLY A 319 15.62 -3.05 -1.99
CA GLY A 319 14.27 -2.49 -1.88
C GLY A 319 14.27 -1.05 -1.35
N ALA A 320 15.09 -0.74 -0.35
CA ALA A 320 15.24 0.61 0.15
C ALA A 320 15.84 1.57 -0.89
N ASN A 321 16.79 1.11 -1.71
CA ASN A 321 17.28 1.88 -2.85
C ASN A 321 16.17 2.13 -3.89
N GLN A 322 15.34 1.12 -4.18
CA GLN A 322 14.23 1.25 -5.12
C GLN A 322 13.18 2.25 -4.61
N TYR A 323 12.82 2.20 -3.33
CA TYR A 323 11.97 3.22 -2.70
C TYR A 323 12.54 4.62 -2.84
N ALA A 324 13.79 4.82 -2.40
CA ALA A 324 14.45 6.11 -2.43
C ALA A 324 14.50 6.70 -3.86
N LYS A 325 14.76 5.86 -4.86
CA LYS A 325 14.71 6.26 -6.27
C LYS A 325 13.31 6.72 -6.68
N THR A 326 12.29 5.91 -6.43
CA THR A 326 10.90 6.25 -6.80
C THR A 326 10.42 7.52 -6.09
N MET A 327 10.74 7.66 -4.80
CA MET A 327 10.45 8.88 -4.03
C MET A 327 11.16 10.10 -4.60
N GLY A 328 12.45 9.98 -4.94
CA GLY A 328 13.24 11.06 -5.52
C GLY A 328 12.67 11.52 -6.86
N GLU A 329 12.32 10.58 -7.74
CA GLU A 329 11.69 10.87 -9.03
C GLU A 329 10.33 11.56 -8.88
N ASN A 330 9.52 11.17 -7.88
CA ASN A 330 8.22 11.81 -7.60
C ASN A 330 8.38 13.21 -6.99
N LEU A 331 9.30 13.38 -6.03
CA LEU A 331 9.50 14.65 -5.34
C LEU A 331 10.10 15.71 -6.26
N THR A 332 11.12 15.35 -7.06
CA THR A 332 11.83 16.32 -7.91
C THR A 332 10.92 16.97 -8.93
N ARG A 333 9.95 16.24 -9.48
CA ARG A 333 8.92 16.81 -10.36
C ARG A 333 8.08 17.89 -9.65
N THR A 334 7.90 17.76 -8.35
CA THR A 334 7.20 18.76 -7.53
C THR A 334 8.07 19.97 -7.23
N VAL A 335 9.35 19.74 -6.96
CA VAL A 335 10.33 20.81 -6.68
C VAL A 335 10.65 21.62 -7.94
N GLU A 336 10.78 20.96 -9.08
CA GLU A 336 11.13 21.53 -10.39
C GLU A 336 9.89 21.88 -11.23
N PHE A 337 8.72 21.99 -10.60
CA PHE A 337 7.45 22.15 -11.30
C PHE A 337 7.49 23.22 -12.40
N SER A 338 7.28 22.78 -13.64
CA SER A 338 7.06 23.63 -14.79
C SER A 338 5.65 23.45 -15.29
N LEU A 339 4.85 24.52 -15.23
CA LEU A 339 3.49 24.51 -15.75
C LEU A 339 3.45 24.11 -17.24
N ARG A 340 4.40 24.60 -18.02
CA ARG A 340 4.48 24.31 -19.46
C ARG A 340 4.70 22.83 -19.71
N GLU A 341 5.59 22.20 -18.95
CA GLU A 341 5.87 20.77 -19.06
C GLU A 341 4.67 19.95 -18.60
N ALA A 342 4.09 20.28 -17.44
CA ALA A 342 2.91 19.60 -16.93
C ALA A 342 1.73 19.66 -17.91
N LEU A 343 1.47 20.82 -18.54
CA LEU A 343 0.42 20.93 -19.57
C LEU A 343 0.77 20.12 -20.82
N THR A 344 2.04 20.06 -21.20
CA THR A 344 2.50 19.31 -22.37
C THR A 344 2.32 17.81 -22.15
N GLU A 345 2.74 17.29 -20.99
CA GLU A 345 2.62 15.87 -20.60
C GLU A 345 1.14 15.43 -20.52
N VAL A 346 0.27 16.34 -20.09
CA VAL A 346 -1.16 16.04 -19.94
C VAL A 346 -1.92 16.13 -21.26
N THR A 347 -1.49 16.98 -22.20
CA THR A 347 -2.33 17.35 -23.34
C THR A 347 -1.74 17.14 -24.73
N GLN A 348 -0.51 16.62 -24.86
CA GLN A 348 0.20 16.44 -26.14
C GLN A 348 0.38 17.76 -26.93
N GLY A 349 0.51 18.90 -26.24
CA GLY A 349 0.79 20.18 -26.89
C GLY A 349 0.65 21.40 -25.97
N PRO A 350 0.92 22.61 -26.48
CA PRO A 350 0.74 23.85 -25.73
C PRO A 350 -0.76 24.20 -25.65
N LEU A 351 -1.44 23.74 -24.60
CA LEU A 351 -2.81 24.15 -24.28
C LEU A 351 -2.83 25.15 -23.13
N SER A 352 -3.87 26.00 -23.11
CA SER A 352 -4.15 26.82 -21.93
C SER A 352 -4.69 25.96 -20.79
N ILE A 353 -4.44 26.35 -19.54
CA ILE A 353 -4.96 25.65 -18.34
C ILE A 353 -6.46 25.37 -18.49
N ARG A 354 -7.23 26.35 -18.97
CA ARG A 354 -8.67 26.21 -19.20
C ARG A 354 -9.01 25.05 -20.13
N LYS A 355 -8.27 24.87 -21.22
CA LYS A 355 -8.47 23.74 -22.14
C LYS A 355 -8.01 22.42 -21.52
N ALA A 356 -6.91 22.41 -20.76
CA ALA A 356 -6.48 21.21 -20.03
C ALA A 356 -7.54 20.79 -19.00
N THR A 357 -8.04 21.70 -18.17
CA THR A 357 -9.12 21.40 -17.20
C THR A 357 -10.42 20.97 -17.90
N GLN A 358 -10.79 21.60 -19.02
CA GLN A 358 -11.95 21.21 -19.82
C GLN A 358 -11.80 19.87 -20.54
N LYS A 359 -10.57 19.47 -20.85
CA LYS A 359 -10.23 18.18 -21.45
C LYS A 359 -10.29 17.08 -20.40
N LEU A 360 -9.69 17.35 -19.24
CA LEU A 360 -9.55 16.36 -18.17
C LEU A 360 -10.85 16.03 -17.43
N ARG A 361 -11.88 16.88 -17.49
CA ARG A 361 -13.25 16.68 -16.94
C ARG A 361 -13.39 15.64 -15.82
N PHE A 362 -12.55 15.69 -14.79
CA PHE A 362 -12.58 14.70 -13.73
C PHE A 362 -13.94 14.81 -13.02
N LYS A 363 -14.74 13.73 -13.10
CA LYS A 363 -16.15 13.76 -12.73
C LYS A 363 -16.37 13.86 -11.21
N GLN A 364 -15.44 13.34 -10.41
CA GLN A 364 -15.61 13.21 -8.96
C GLN A 364 -14.57 13.98 -8.13
N TYR A 365 -13.31 14.11 -8.60
CA TYR A 365 -12.23 14.78 -7.86
C TYR A 365 -11.41 15.70 -8.78
N GLY A 366 -11.96 16.87 -9.09
CA GLY A 366 -11.35 17.84 -10.00
C GLY A 366 -9.96 18.32 -9.53
N VAL A 367 -9.13 18.71 -10.50
CA VAL A 367 -7.88 19.47 -10.26
C VAL A 367 -8.26 20.81 -9.65
N THR A 368 -8.00 20.98 -8.35
CA THR A 368 -8.27 22.22 -7.61
C THR A 368 -7.03 23.12 -7.50
N ASN A 369 -5.85 22.56 -7.77
CA ASN A 369 -4.57 23.29 -7.78
C ASN A 369 -3.78 22.93 -9.03
N ILE A 370 -3.15 23.92 -9.66
CA ILE A 370 -2.32 23.75 -10.85
C ILE A 370 -1.16 22.75 -10.67
N LYS A 371 -0.61 22.66 -9.45
CA LYS A 371 0.44 21.69 -9.12
C LYS A 371 -0.07 20.24 -9.20
N GLN A 372 -1.37 20.02 -9.04
CA GLN A 372 -1.94 18.69 -9.19
C GLN A 372 -1.86 18.17 -10.63
N LEU A 373 -1.61 19.03 -11.63
CA LEU A 373 -1.29 18.59 -12.99
C LEU A 373 -0.08 17.64 -13.03
N LEU A 374 0.85 17.74 -12.07
CA LEU A 374 1.98 16.81 -11.94
C LEU A 374 1.56 15.37 -11.68
N HIS A 375 0.45 15.19 -10.93
CA HIS A 375 -0.14 13.87 -10.69
C HIS A 375 -0.68 13.23 -11.97
N PHE A 376 -0.78 13.97 -13.07
CA PHE A 376 -1.26 13.47 -14.35
C PHE A 376 -0.16 13.41 -15.41
N GLY A 377 0.92 14.17 -15.22
CA GLY A 377 2.03 14.16 -16.16
C GLY A 377 2.74 12.80 -16.25
N ARG A 378 2.66 11.98 -15.18
CA ARG A 378 3.02 10.56 -15.24
C ARG A 378 1.94 9.69 -14.64
N VAL A 379 1.72 8.53 -15.26
CA VAL A 379 0.81 7.50 -14.76
C VAL A 379 1.65 6.48 -14.01
N HIS A 380 1.40 6.35 -12.72
CA HIS A 380 2.05 5.37 -11.84
C HIS A 380 1.11 4.20 -11.54
N THR A 381 -0.18 4.50 -11.43
CA THR A 381 -1.21 3.55 -11.03
C THR A 381 -2.40 3.71 -11.95
N LEU A 382 -2.75 2.65 -12.68
CA LEU A 382 -4.05 2.48 -13.29
C LEU A 382 -4.82 1.46 -12.50
N TYR A 383 -6.06 1.78 -12.14
CA TYR A 383 -6.95 0.73 -11.69
C TYR A 383 -8.34 0.88 -12.29
N VAL A 384 -8.91 -0.29 -12.60
CA VAL A 384 -10.24 -0.43 -13.14
C VAL A 384 -11.12 -0.99 -12.04
N GLN A 385 -12.07 -0.19 -11.56
CA GLN A 385 -13.15 -0.71 -10.74
C GLN A 385 -14.23 -1.29 -11.66
N TYR A 386 -14.68 -2.49 -11.32
CA TYR A 386 -15.58 -3.32 -12.09
C TYR A 386 -16.73 -3.74 -11.19
N ASP A 387 -17.93 -3.18 -11.38
CA ASP A 387 -19.12 -3.54 -10.59
C ASP A 387 -20.11 -4.27 -11.49
N LEU A 388 -20.17 -5.60 -11.37
CA LEU A 388 -21.05 -6.43 -12.17
C LEU A 388 -22.31 -6.80 -11.40
N ASN A 389 -23.46 -6.51 -11.97
CA ASN A 389 -24.74 -6.96 -11.45
C ASN A 389 -25.39 -7.90 -12.46
N ILE A 390 -25.48 -9.18 -12.10
CA ILE A 390 -26.10 -10.22 -12.91
C ILE A 390 -27.57 -10.37 -12.47
N ARG A 391 -28.51 -10.16 -13.39
CA ARG A 391 -29.95 -10.16 -13.08
C ARG A 391 -30.58 -11.56 -13.09
N VAL A 392 -29.91 -12.55 -13.68
CA VAL A 392 -30.36 -13.94 -13.73
C VAL A 392 -29.23 -14.79 -13.20
N ALA A 393 -29.44 -15.44 -12.04
CA ALA A 393 -28.44 -16.30 -11.41
C ALA A 393 -27.98 -17.36 -12.43
N PRO A 394 -26.72 -17.32 -12.90
CA PRO A 394 -26.21 -18.37 -13.74
C PRO A 394 -26.04 -19.63 -12.88
N SER A 395 -26.18 -20.80 -13.50
CA SER A 395 -25.77 -22.07 -12.87
C SER A 395 -24.25 -22.17 -12.67
N ASP A 396 -23.49 -21.24 -13.26
CA ASP A 396 -22.03 -21.17 -13.20
C ASP A 396 -21.59 -19.79 -12.65
N PRO A 397 -20.99 -19.72 -11.45
CA PRO A 397 -20.49 -18.46 -10.87
C PRO A 397 -19.22 -17.92 -11.57
N ASP A 398 -18.55 -18.71 -12.42
CA ASP A 398 -17.24 -18.40 -13.02
C ASP A 398 -17.33 -17.86 -14.46
N ILE A 399 -18.48 -17.35 -14.87
CA ILE A 399 -18.70 -16.86 -16.26
C ILE A 399 -17.81 -15.67 -16.61
N PHE A 400 -17.30 -14.94 -15.61
CA PHE A 400 -16.35 -13.87 -15.82
C PHE A 400 -14.92 -14.34 -15.58
N PRO A 401 -13.98 -13.92 -16.43
CA PRO A 401 -12.60 -14.38 -16.36
C PRO A 401 -11.94 -13.95 -15.05
N LYS A 402 -10.94 -14.71 -14.62
CA LYS A 402 -10.08 -14.35 -13.47
C LYS A 402 -9.20 -13.13 -13.76
N ASP A 403 -8.95 -12.86 -15.04
CA ASP A 403 -8.23 -11.68 -15.50
C ASP A 403 -9.12 -10.81 -16.39
N GLY A 404 -9.05 -9.49 -16.20
CA GLY A 404 -9.57 -8.55 -17.17
C GLY A 404 -8.55 -8.31 -18.28
N LEU A 405 -9.02 -8.25 -19.51
CA LEU A 405 -8.21 -7.84 -20.65
C LEU A 405 -8.64 -6.43 -21.04
N PHE A 406 -7.69 -5.50 -20.98
CA PHE A 406 -7.92 -4.07 -21.17
C PHE A 406 -6.97 -3.53 -22.24
N ASP A 407 -7.33 -2.45 -22.91
CA ASP A 407 -6.40 -1.71 -23.77
C ASP A 407 -6.61 -0.20 -23.53
N PHE A 408 -5.52 0.46 -23.15
CA PHE A 408 -5.51 1.88 -22.79
C PHE A 408 -4.98 2.78 -23.93
N GLY A 409 -4.55 2.19 -25.05
CA GLY A 409 -3.95 2.91 -26.18
C GLY A 409 -2.60 2.38 -26.63
N TRP A 410 -1.96 1.54 -25.82
CA TRP A 410 -0.64 0.98 -26.07
C TRP A 410 -0.62 -0.54 -26.20
N GLY A 411 -1.79 -1.15 -26.39
CA GLY A 411 -1.93 -2.60 -26.54
C GLY A 411 -2.72 -3.23 -25.39
N LYS A 412 -2.89 -4.55 -25.50
CA LYS A 412 -3.73 -5.31 -24.58
C LYS A 412 -2.96 -5.71 -23.32
N GLU A 413 -3.46 -5.28 -22.17
CA GLU A 413 -2.97 -5.62 -20.84
C GLU A 413 -3.89 -6.64 -20.18
N ARG A 414 -3.30 -7.73 -19.69
CA ARG A 414 -4.00 -8.73 -18.88
C ARG A 414 -3.77 -8.40 -17.41
N ILE A 415 -4.84 -8.00 -16.73
CA ILE A 415 -4.78 -7.57 -15.33
C ILE A 415 -5.57 -8.57 -14.48
N PRO A 416 -4.94 -9.23 -13.49
CA PRO A 416 -5.67 -10.07 -12.53
C PRO A 416 -6.77 -9.27 -11.85
N LEU A 417 -7.97 -9.84 -11.75
CA LEU A 417 -9.07 -9.23 -11.03
C LEU A 417 -9.01 -9.67 -9.56
N ALA A 418 -8.77 -8.71 -8.68
CA ALA A 418 -8.93 -8.92 -7.25
C ALA A 418 -10.42 -8.90 -6.89
N PHE A 419 -10.82 -9.72 -5.93
CA PHE A 419 -12.19 -9.76 -5.46
C PHE A 419 -12.45 -8.60 -4.49
N THR A 420 -13.71 -8.16 -4.43
CA THR A 420 -14.25 -7.15 -3.52
C THR A 420 -13.69 -5.72 -3.63
N GLY A 421 -14.19 -4.98 -4.61
CA GLY A 421 -14.18 -3.51 -4.60
C GLY A 421 -15.16 -2.90 -3.56
N PRO A 422 -15.33 -1.57 -3.54
CA PRO A 422 -15.74 -0.85 -2.34
C PRO A 422 -17.14 -1.09 -1.78
N ASN A 423 -18.02 -1.84 -2.45
CA ASN A 423 -19.38 -2.13 -1.99
C ASN A 423 -19.74 -3.60 -2.31
N ALA A 424 -19.97 -4.41 -1.27
CA ALA A 424 -20.04 -5.87 -1.28
C ALA A 424 -20.87 -6.59 -2.40
N LEU A 425 -20.54 -7.89 -2.52
CA LEU A 425 -21.00 -8.99 -3.37
C LEU A 425 -20.48 -9.08 -4.81
N HIS A 426 -20.24 -8.00 -5.56
CA HIS A 426 -19.75 -8.14 -6.96
C HIS A 426 -18.83 -7.05 -7.50
N SER A 427 -18.39 -6.09 -6.69
CA SER A 427 -17.31 -5.20 -7.08
C SER A 427 -16.00 -5.98 -7.17
N LYS A 428 -15.25 -5.84 -8.25
CA LYS A 428 -13.87 -6.28 -8.44
C LYS A 428 -13.02 -5.07 -8.79
N TYR A 429 -11.72 -5.14 -8.59
CA TYR A 429 -10.81 -4.16 -9.18
C TYR A 429 -9.63 -4.86 -9.85
N ALA A 430 -9.13 -4.23 -10.89
CA ALA A 430 -7.91 -4.62 -11.59
C ALA A 430 -6.88 -3.52 -11.35
N LEU A 431 -5.75 -3.85 -10.75
CA LEU A 431 -4.65 -2.90 -10.53
C LEU A 431 -3.52 -3.18 -11.53
N LEU A 432 -3.19 -2.17 -12.34
CA LEU A 432 -2.00 -2.14 -13.18
C LEU A 432 -1.07 -1.04 -12.66
N GLU A 433 0.04 -1.45 -12.07
CA GLU A 433 1.12 -0.55 -11.71
C GLU A 433 2.03 -0.32 -12.91
N ILE A 434 2.30 0.95 -13.21
CA ILE A 434 3.11 1.35 -14.34
C ILE A 434 4.47 1.81 -13.83
N PHE A 435 5.49 1.01 -14.16
CA PHE A 435 6.89 1.29 -13.81
C PHE A 435 7.65 1.99 -14.93
N GLU A 436 7.11 1.99 -16.15
CA GLU A 436 7.64 2.73 -17.28
C GLU A 436 7.22 4.21 -17.21
N LYS A 437 7.93 5.07 -17.93
CA LYS A 437 7.52 6.47 -18.07
C LYS A 437 6.32 6.55 -19.02
N ARG A 438 5.11 6.45 -18.46
CA ARG A 438 3.86 6.73 -19.17
C ARG A 438 3.26 8.06 -18.72
N THR A 439 2.59 8.74 -19.63
CA THR A 439 1.90 10.01 -19.42
C THR A 439 0.39 9.81 -19.59
N LEU A 440 -0.43 10.69 -18.99
CA LEU A 440 -1.88 10.61 -19.17
C LEU A 440 -2.28 10.73 -20.66
N SER A 441 -1.52 11.48 -21.45
CA SER A 441 -1.81 11.66 -22.88
C SER A 441 -1.70 10.38 -23.71
N GLU A 442 -0.95 9.37 -23.22
CA GLU A 442 -0.86 8.07 -23.88
C GLU A 442 -2.12 7.21 -23.65
N ILE A 443 -2.96 7.57 -22.68
CA ILE A 443 -4.26 6.93 -22.47
C ILE A 443 -5.25 7.53 -23.47
N ILE A 444 -5.28 6.96 -24.67
CA ILE A 444 -6.14 7.42 -25.78
C ILE A 444 -7.47 6.65 -25.88
N GLN A 445 -7.58 5.54 -25.16
CA GLN A 445 -8.81 4.74 -25.12
C GLN A 445 -8.95 4.01 -23.79
N PHE A 446 -10.15 3.56 -23.50
CA PHE A 446 -10.42 2.57 -22.47
C PHE A 446 -11.26 1.48 -23.12
N GLN A 447 -10.62 0.36 -23.44
CA GLN A 447 -11.25 -0.77 -24.11
C GLN A 447 -11.25 -1.99 -23.19
N VAL A 448 -12.38 -2.67 -23.12
CA VAL A 448 -12.56 -3.91 -22.34
C VAL A 448 -12.90 -5.06 -23.25
N PHE A 449 -12.28 -6.19 -22.98
CA PHE A 449 -12.51 -7.44 -23.69
C PHE A 449 -13.03 -8.49 -22.72
N LEU A 450 -14.27 -8.93 -22.92
CA LEU A 450 -14.89 -10.00 -22.15
C LEU A 450 -14.95 -11.28 -22.99
N PRO A 451 -14.84 -12.48 -22.39
CA PRO A 451 -15.14 -13.71 -23.11
C PRO A 451 -16.57 -13.67 -23.66
N ALA A 452 -16.88 -14.53 -24.65
CA ALA A 452 -18.25 -14.63 -25.14
C ALA A 452 -19.19 -15.07 -24.01
N ILE A 453 -20.05 -14.16 -23.56
CA ILE A 453 -21.06 -14.42 -22.53
C ILE A 453 -22.31 -14.96 -23.24
N PRO A 454 -22.95 -16.05 -22.74
CA PRO A 454 -24.24 -16.50 -23.26
C PRO A 454 -25.26 -15.38 -23.35
N SER A 455 -26.00 -15.30 -24.47
CA SER A 455 -27.01 -14.26 -24.68
C SER A 455 -28.17 -14.29 -23.68
N THR A 456 -28.34 -15.41 -22.98
CA THR A 456 -29.30 -15.60 -21.90
C THR A 456 -28.94 -14.85 -20.61
N ILE A 457 -27.71 -14.36 -20.50
CA ILE A 457 -27.23 -13.65 -19.30
C ILE A 457 -27.43 -12.16 -19.50
N ASN A 458 -28.32 -11.61 -18.68
CA ASN A 458 -28.51 -10.17 -18.58
C ASN A 458 -27.66 -9.64 -17.42
N PHE A 459 -26.83 -8.64 -17.71
CA PHE A 459 -25.99 -8.00 -16.72
C PHE A 459 -25.96 -6.48 -16.91
N SER A 460 -25.61 -5.77 -15.86
CA SER A 460 -25.13 -4.39 -15.95
C SER A 460 -23.75 -4.30 -15.33
N LEU A 461 -22.87 -3.54 -15.96
CA LEU A 461 -21.48 -3.42 -15.60
C LEU A 461 -21.11 -1.94 -15.42
N SER A 462 -20.76 -1.52 -14.20
CA SER A 462 -20.09 -0.24 -14.00
C SER A 462 -18.59 -0.42 -14.17
N LEU A 463 -17.99 0.37 -15.06
CA LEU A 463 -16.54 0.45 -15.19
C LEU A 463 -16.09 1.85 -14.82
N VAL A 464 -15.07 1.91 -13.98
CA VAL A 464 -14.43 3.17 -13.60
C VAL A 464 -12.93 3.02 -13.81
N LEU A 465 -12.36 3.88 -14.64
CA LEU A 465 -10.92 3.96 -14.83
C LEU A 465 -10.38 5.08 -13.98
N TYR A 466 -9.40 4.77 -13.15
CA TYR A 466 -8.71 5.73 -12.33
C TYR A 466 -7.23 5.80 -12.67
N VAL A 467 -6.67 7.00 -12.57
CA VAL A 467 -5.27 7.32 -12.82
C VAL A 467 -4.72 8.00 -11.57
N ASN A 468 -3.75 7.37 -10.90
CA ASN A 468 -3.13 7.88 -9.67
C ASN A 468 -4.17 8.31 -8.61
N GLY A 469 -5.24 7.53 -8.47
CA GLY A 469 -6.32 7.79 -7.51
C GLY A 469 -7.49 8.64 -8.06
N TYR A 470 -7.29 9.39 -9.14
CA TYR A 470 -8.32 10.26 -9.71
C TYR A 470 -9.19 9.54 -10.74
N GLU A 471 -10.52 9.70 -10.68
CA GLU A 471 -11.46 9.11 -11.64
C GLU A 471 -11.32 9.79 -13.01
N LEU A 472 -10.82 9.06 -14.00
CA LEU A 472 -10.66 9.54 -15.38
C LEU A 472 -11.97 9.40 -16.17
N THR A 473 -12.57 8.20 -16.15
CA THR A 473 -13.90 7.99 -16.75
C THR A 473 -14.70 6.95 -15.97
N ARG A 474 -16.02 7.06 -16.11
CA ARG A 474 -17.02 6.15 -15.58
C ARG A 474 -18.07 5.91 -16.63
N THR A 475 -18.33 4.63 -16.88
CA THR A 475 -19.36 4.17 -17.80
C THR A 475 -20.23 3.09 -17.16
N PHE A 476 -21.46 2.98 -17.64
CA PHE A 476 -22.40 1.93 -17.27
C PHE A 476 -22.75 1.19 -18.55
N LEU A 477 -22.45 -0.11 -18.58
CA LEU A 477 -22.56 -0.96 -19.75
C LEU A 477 -23.59 -2.06 -19.53
N GLU A 478 -24.35 -2.31 -20.58
CA GLU A 478 -25.27 -3.43 -20.73
C GLU A 478 -24.80 -4.30 -21.91
N PRO A 479 -25.28 -5.55 -22.04
CA PRO A 479 -24.94 -6.45 -23.15
C PRO A 479 -25.09 -5.86 -24.56
N LYS A 480 -25.94 -4.85 -24.74
CA LYS A 480 -26.17 -4.16 -26.02
C LYS A 480 -25.05 -3.18 -26.39
N ASP A 481 -24.26 -2.74 -25.41
CA ASP A 481 -23.18 -1.77 -25.61
C ASP A 481 -21.89 -2.44 -26.11
N PHE A 482 -21.84 -3.78 -26.09
CA PHE A 482 -20.70 -4.56 -26.58
C PHE A 482 -20.86 -4.96 -28.04
N THR A 483 -19.77 -4.83 -28.80
CA THR A 483 -19.62 -5.46 -30.11
C THR A 483 -19.29 -6.94 -29.89
N LYS A 484 -20.07 -7.83 -30.53
CA LYS A 484 -19.97 -9.28 -30.31
C LYS A 484 -19.29 -9.97 -31.48
N THR A 485 -18.28 -10.77 -31.16
CA THR A 485 -17.66 -11.73 -32.08
C THR A 485 -17.97 -13.15 -31.60
N ARG A 486 -17.57 -14.18 -32.37
CA ARG A 486 -17.78 -15.58 -31.98
C ARG A 486 -17.13 -15.95 -30.63
N SER A 487 -16.03 -15.30 -30.26
CA SER A 487 -15.23 -15.66 -29.09
C SER A 487 -15.14 -14.57 -28.03
N GLN A 488 -15.56 -13.33 -28.33
CA GLN A 488 -15.27 -12.18 -27.47
C GLN A 488 -16.32 -11.08 -27.62
N TRP A 489 -16.61 -10.40 -26.52
CA TRP A 489 -17.39 -9.17 -26.46
C TRP A 489 -16.44 -8.01 -26.21
N THR A 490 -16.56 -6.93 -26.98
CA THR A 490 -15.67 -5.77 -26.89
C THR A 490 -16.45 -4.49 -26.70
N TRP A 491 -16.00 -3.65 -25.78
CA TRP A 491 -16.50 -2.28 -25.60
C TRP A 491 -15.31 -1.32 -25.57
N LYS A 492 -15.48 -0.12 -26.12
CA LYS A 492 -14.43 0.89 -26.22
C LYS A 492 -14.99 2.29 -26.00
N GLU A 493 -14.31 3.06 -25.18
CA GLU A 493 -14.43 4.51 -25.06
C GLU A 493 -13.15 5.18 -25.54
N VAL A 494 -13.26 6.25 -26.32
CA VAL A 494 -12.11 7.07 -26.71
C VAL A 494 -11.90 8.11 -25.63
N ILE A 495 -10.71 8.14 -25.04
CA ILE A 495 -10.32 9.13 -24.03
C ILE A 495 -9.70 10.29 -24.81
N GLN A 496 -10.46 11.38 -24.95
CA GLN A 496 -10.09 12.51 -25.80
C GLN A 496 -9.11 13.48 -25.15
#